data_AF-A0A1F7RVT0-F1
#
_entry.id   AF-A0A1F7RVT0-F1
#
_cell.length_a   1.000
_cell.length_b   1.000
_cell.length_c   1.000
_cell.angle_alpha   90.00
_cell.angle_beta   90.00
_cell.angle_gamma   90.00
#
_symmetry.space_group_name_H-M   'P 1'
#
loop_
_entity.id
_entity.type
_entity.pdbx_description
1 polymer ?
#
loop_
_entity_poly.entity_id
_entity_poly.type
_entity_poly.pdbx_seq_one_letter_code
_entity_poly.pdbx_strand_id
1 'polypeptide(L)'
;MLILLFVLLGFFANLNWGPFIAFIHLRYPREIVGTAAGISNFIGQCGAFLSPVIAGFLITKTESGISYSNAFIFFSICALTAAIFSLFLKENLLKIES
;
A
#
# COMPACT_ATOMS: atom_id res chain seq x y z
N MET A 1 -11.34 -9.01 19.90
CA MET A 1 -11.26 -7.81 19.04
C MET A 1 -10.05 -7.85 18.09
N LEU A 2 -8.82 -8.09 18.58
CA LEU A 2 -7.63 -8.18 17.71
C LEU A 2 -7.69 -9.25 16.61
N ILE A 3 -8.18 -10.47 16.91
CA ILE A 3 -8.27 -11.56 15.91
C ILE A 3 -9.15 -11.14 14.72
N LEU A 4 -10.27 -10.46 14.97
CA LEU A 4 -11.15 -9.95 13.91
C LEU A 4 -10.41 -8.93 13.02
N LEU A 5 -9.63 -8.02 13.62
CA LEU A 5 -8.84 -7.04 12.88
C LEU A 5 -7.76 -7.72 12.01
N PHE A 6 -7.12 -8.78 12.50
CA PHE A 6 -6.17 -9.56 11.70
C PHE A 6 -6.83 -10.28 10.53
N VAL A 7 -8.03 -10.84 10.72
CA VAL A 7 -8.79 -11.48 9.64
C VAL A 7 -9.17 -10.45 8.57
N LEU A 8 -9.67 -9.28 8.97
CA LEU A 8 -9.99 -8.19 8.05
C LEU A 8 -8.75 -7.71 7.30
N LEU A 9 -7.64 -7.49 8.00
CA LEU A 9 -6.38 -7.08 7.39
C LEU A 9 -5.92 -8.09 6.33
N GLY A 10 -5.94 -9.38 6.65
CA GLY A 10 -5.56 -10.44 5.70
C GLY A 10 -6.48 -10.46 4.48
N PHE A 11 -7.79 -10.31 4.68
CA PHE A 11 -8.76 -10.30 3.58
C PHE A 11 -8.55 -9.09 2.65
N PHE A 12 -8.50 -7.87 3.21
CA PHE A 12 -8.36 -6.65 2.40
C PHE A 12 -6.98 -6.54 1.73
N ALA A 13 -5.92 -6.98 2.40
CA ALA A 13 -4.59 -6.98 1.81
C ALA A 13 -4.51 -7.91 0.59
N ASN A 14 -5.11 -9.10 0.67
CA ASN A 14 -5.16 -10.03 -0.46
C ASN A 14 -6.10 -9.55 -1.57
N LEU A 15 -7.23 -8.93 -1.22
CA LEU A 15 -8.19 -8.40 -2.20
C LEU A 15 -7.59 -7.28 -3.06
N ASN A 16 -6.69 -6.46 -2.51
CA ASN A 16 -6.02 -5.38 -3.24
C ASN A 16 -5.08 -5.88 -4.36
N TRP A 17 -4.45 -7.04 -4.20
CA TRP A 17 -3.43 -7.53 -5.15
C TRP A 17 -3.98 -7.83 -6.55
N GLY A 18 -5.19 -8.40 -6.64
CA GLY A 18 -5.81 -8.76 -7.92
C GLY A 18 -6.10 -7.55 -8.82
N PRO A 19 -6.85 -6.54 -8.34
CA PRO A 19 -7.12 -5.30 -9.06
C PRO A 19 -5.84 -4.55 -9.41
N PHE A 20 -4.85 -4.52 -8.52
CA PHE A 20 -3.59 -3.83 -8.74
C PHE A 20 -2.83 -4.37 -9.97
N ILE A 21 -2.71 -5.70 -10.10
CA ILE A 21 -2.03 -6.32 -11.25
C ILE A 21 -2.84 -6.12 -12.53
N ALA A 22 -4.16 -6.31 -12.47
CA ALA A 22 -5.05 -6.11 -13.61
C ALA A 22 -5.00 -4.67 -14.13
N PHE A 23 -4.93 -3.68 -13.23
CA PHE A 23 -4.89 -2.26 -13.59
C PHE A 23 -3.65 -1.89 -14.39
N ILE A 24 -2.46 -2.38 -14.00
CA ILE A 24 -1.22 -2.09 -14.72
C ILE A 24 -1.27 -2.69 -16.12
N HIS A 25 -1.79 -3.91 -16.26
CA HIS A 25 -1.93 -4.60 -17.55
C HIS A 25 -2.99 -3.98 -18.47
N LEU A 26 -4.07 -3.43 -17.90
CA LEU A 26 -5.13 -2.80 -18.68
C LEU A 26 -4.74 -1.38 -19.13
N ARG A 27 -3.97 -0.66 -18.31
CA ARG A 27 -3.65 0.76 -18.55
C ARG A 27 -2.44 0.99 -19.45
N TYR A 28 -1.46 0.10 -19.46
CA TYR A 28 -0.21 0.28 -20.20
C TYR A 28 -0.07 -0.73 -21.35
N PRO A 29 0.38 -0.30 -22.54
CA PRO A 29 0.69 -1.22 -23.62
C PRO A 29 1.83 -2.17 -23.24
N ARG A 30 1.84 -3.36 -23.88
CA ARG A 30 2.73 -4.48 -23.56
C ARG A 30 4.23 -4.13 -23.58
N GLU A 31 4.60 -3.06 -24.27
CA GLU A 31 5.99 -2.59 -24.39
C GLU A 31 6.47 -1.88 -23.11
N ILE A 32 5.59 -1.17 -22.40
CA ILE A 32 5.95 -0.38 -21.21
C ILE A 32 5.33 -0.92 -19.92
N VAL A 33 4.44 -1.92 -20.00
CA VAL A 33 3.80 -2.57 -18.84
C VAL A 33 4.83 -3.14 -17.87
N GLY A 34 5.94 -3.71 -18.37
CA GLY A 34 7.01 -4.27 -17.55
C GLY A 34 7.75 -3.20 -16.74
N THR A 35 8.06 -2.06 -17.37
CA THR A 35 8.69 -0.91 -16.71
C THR A 35 7.74 -0.28 -15.69
N ALA A 36 6.46 -0.11 -16.03
CA ALA A 36 5.45 0.41 -15.12
C ALA A 36 5.28 -0.51 -13.89
N ALA A 37 5.15 -1.82 -14.10
CA ALA A 37 5.07 -2.83 -13.04
C ALA A 37 6.34 -2.84 -12.16
N GLY A 38 7.52 -2.70 -12.78
CA GLY A 38 8.81 -2.63 -12.10
C GLY A 38 8.92 -1.40 -11.20
N ILE A 39 8.55 -0.21 -11.70
CA ILE A 39 8.54 1.04 -10.92
C ILE A 39 7.54 0.95 -9.77
N SER A 40 6.33 0.43 -10.02
CA SER A 40 5.33 0.26 -8.96
C SER A 40 5.81 -0.72 -7.87
N ASN A 41 6.45 -1.82 -8.24
CA ASN A 41 7.06 -2.75 -7.28
C ASN A 41 8.22 -2.10 -6.52
N PHE A 42 9.07 -1.33 -7.19
CA PHE A 42 10.18 -0.63 -6.56
C PHE A 42 9.70 0.34 -5.48
N ILE A 43 8.70 1.18 -5.78
CA ILE A 43 8.10 2.10 -4.80
C ILE A 43 7.49 1.33 -3.63
N GLY A 44 6.78 0.22 -3.91
CA GLY A 44 6.23 -0.66 -2.88
C GLY A 44 7.30 -1.22 -1.94
N GLN A 45 8.42 -1.70 -2.50
CA GLN A 45 9.54 -2.26 -1.72
C GLN A 45 10.29 -1.18 -0.93
N CYS A 46 10.46 0.02 -1.47
CA CYS A 46 11.00 1.15 -0.71
C CYS A 46 10.10 1.49 0.50
N GLY A 47 8.78 1.50 0.30
CA GLY A 47 7.82 1.69 1.39
C GLY A 47 7.88 0.58 2.43
N ALA A 48 8.00 -0.68 1.99
CA ALA A 48 8.15 -1.83 2.88
C ALA A 48 9.45 -1.79 3.69
N PHE A 49 10.53 -1.24 3.13
CA PHE A 49 11.80 -1.05 3.83
C PHE A 49 11.76 0.10 4.85
N LEU A 50 11.14 1.23 4.50
CA LEU A 50 11.04 2.39 5.38
C LEU A 50 10.05 2.17 6.54
N SER A 51 9.01 1.37 6.31
CA SER A 51 7.91 1.14 7.25
C SER A 51 8.36 0.63 8.63
N PRO A 52 9.18 -0.43 8.75
CA PRO A 52 9.70 -0.89 10.04
C PRO A 52 10.65 0.11 10.71
N VAL A 53 11.41 0.87 9.92
CA VAL A 53 12.35 1.88 10.45
C VAL A 53 11.57 2.97 11.17
N ILE A 54 10.57 3.55 10.51
CA ILE A 54 9.74 4.61 11.08
C ILE A 54 8.90 4.07 12.25
N ALA A 55 8.32 2.88 12.12
CA ALA A 55 7.60 2.23 13.22
C ALA A 55 8.50 2.00 14.44
N GLY A 56 9.76 1.58 14.22
CA GLY A 56 10.77 1.40 15.26
C GLY A 56 11.04 2.67 16.07
N PHE A 57 11.09 3.83 15.42
CA PHE A 57 11.25 5.13 16.10
C PHE A 57 9.99 5.59 16.83
N LEU A 58 8.80 5.22 16.35
CA LEU A 58 7.52 5.62 16.96
C LEU A 58 7.11 4.74 18.14
N ILE A 59 7.68 3.54 18.27
CA ILE A 59 7.43 2.66 19.41
C ILE A 59 8.09 3.27 20.64
N THR A 60 7.26 3.73 21.58
CA THR A 60 7.73 4.34 22.84
C THR A 60 7.60 3.33 23.97
N LYS A 61 8.65 3.21 24.77
CA LYS A 61 8.59 2.50 26.06
C LYS A 61 7.99 3.43 27.10
N THR A 62 6.83 3.09 27.61
CA THR A 62 6.17 3.78 28.73
C THR A 62 6.47 3.00 30.01
N GLU A 63 6.34 3.64 31.19
CA GLU A 63 6.58 3.01 32.50
C GLU A 63 5.76 1.73 32.76
N SER A 64 4.67 1.54 32.01
CA SER A 64 3.75 0.39 32.09
C SER A 64 3.87 -0.62 30.93
N GLY A 65 4.78 -0.42 29.97
CA GLY A 65 5.01 -1.36 28.86
C GLY A 65 5.44 -0.72 27.53
N ILE A 66 5.48 -1.53 26.47
CA ILE A 66 5.78 -1.04 25.11
C ILE A 66 4.48 -0.59 24.44
N SER A 67 4.38 0.70 24.11
CA SER A 67 3.21 1.25 23.39
C SER A 67 3.45 1.23 21.89
N TYR A 68 2.64 0.44 21.17
CA TYR A 68 2.65 0.34 19.71
C TYR A 68 1.63 1.26 19.03
N SER A 69 0.81 1.97 19.81
CA SER A 69 -0.34 2.70 19.31
C SER A 69 0.04 3.76 18.26
N ASN A 70 1.16 4.46 18.46
CA ASN A 70 1.66 5.46 17.54
C ASN A 70 2.08 4.86 16.19
N ALA A 71 2.71 3.68 16.19
CA ALA A 71 3.09 2.98 14.96
C ALA A 71 1.84 2.52 14.17
N PHE A 72 0.80 2.02 14.85
CA PHE A 72 -0.45 1.66 14.20
C PHE A 72 -1.19 2.87 13.63
N ILE A 73 -1.17 4.01 14.32
CA ILE A 73 -1.75 5.28 13.81
C ILE A 73 -1.00 5.72 12.55
N PHE A 74 0.33 5.64 12.53
CA PHE A 74 1.13 5.96 11.35
C PHE A 74 0.73 5.09 10.14
N PHE A 75 0.66 3.77 10.31
CA PHE A 75 0.21 2.87 9.23
C PHE A 75 -1.22 3.14 8.77
N SER A 76 -2.12 3.46 9.71
CA SER A 76 -3.50 3.83 9.40
C SER A 76 -3.57 5.10 8.54
N ILE A 77 -2.77 6.12 8.87
CA ILE A 77 -2.69 7.36 8.08
C ILE A 77 -2.15 7.07 6.66
N CYS A 78 -1.09 6.26 6.54
CA CYS A 78 -0.57 5.84 5.23
C CYS A 78 -1.60 5.07 4.39
N ALA A 79 -2.39 4.19 5.03
CA ALA A 79 -3.46 3.46 4.34
C ALA A 79 -4.60 4.40 3.93
N LEU A 80 -4.97 5.37 4.77
CA LEU A 80 -5.98 6.38 4.46
C LEU A 80 -5.54 7.29 3.30
N THR A 81 -4.30 7.77 3.29
CA THR A 81 -3.81 8.58 2.17
C THR A 81 -3.79 7.78 0.87
N ALA A 82 -3.34 6.52 0.90
CA ALA A 82 -3.41 5.63 -0.26
C ALA A 82 -4.86 5.43 -0.75
N ALA A 83 -5.81 5.25 0.15
CA ALA A 83 -7.23 5.13 -0.20
C ALA A 83 -7.75 6.43 -0.85
N ILE A 84 -7.40 7.60 -0.31
CA ILE A 84 -7.77 8.90 -0.90
C ILE A 84 -7.18 9.03 -2.31
N PHE A 85 -5.89 8.76 -2.50
CA PHE A 85 -5.27 8.81 -3.83
C PHE A 85 -5.91 7.83 -4.81
N SER A 86 -6.32 6.65 -4.33
CA SER A 86 -7.02 5.66 -5.15
C SER A 86 -8.38 6.17 -5.63
N LEU A 87 -9.09 6.99 -4.86
CA LEU A 87 -10.36 7.60 -5.31
C LEU A 87 -10.16 8.63 -6.44
N PHE A 88 -9.00 9.27 -6.49
CA PHE A 88 -8.65 10.21 -7.56
C PHE A 88 -8.05 9.52 -8.80
N LEU A 89 -7.81 8.21 -8.74
CA LEU A 89 -7.24 7.44 -9.83
C LEU A 89 -8.30 7.22 -10.92
N LYS A 90 -8.37 8.10 -11.92
CA LYS A 90 -9.23 7.92 -13.09
C LYS A 90 -8.78 6.69 -13.91
N GLU A 91 -9.73 5.81 -14.21
CA GLU A 91 -9.63 4.65 -15.12
C GLU A 91 -9.53 5.04 -16.61
N ASN A 92 -8.85 6.13 -16.95
CA ASN A 92 -8.64 6.47 -18.35
C ASN A 92 -7.57 5.55 -18.94
N LEU A 93 -7.99 4.65 -19.84
CA LEU A 93 -7.12 3.88 -20.72
C LEU A 93 -6.26 4.86 -21.51
N LEU A 94 -4.93 4.72 -21.44
CA LEU A 94 -4.04 5.42 -22.35
C LEU A 94 -4.18 4.76 -23.73
N LYS A 95 -5.14 5.23 -24.54
CA LYS A 95 -5.14 4.95 -25.98
C LYS A 95 -3.97 5.72 -26.59
N ILE A 96 -2.91 5.00 -26.96
CA ILE A 96 -1.93 5.54 -27.91
C ILE A 96 -2.63 5.51 -29.27
N GLU A 97 -3.09 6.66 -29.76
CA GLU A 97 -3.40 6.82 -31.18
C GLU A 97 -2.07 6.60 -31.94
N SER A 98 -2.02 5.51 -32.71
CA SER A 98 -0.99 5.24 -33.71
C SER A 98 -1.27 6.02 -34.99
#